data_AF-A0A1G3KPR1-F1
#
_entry.id   AF-A0A1G3KPR1-F1
#
_cell.length_a   1.000
_cell.length_b   1.000
_cell.length_c   1.000
_cell.angle_alpha   90.00
_cell.angle_beta   90.00
_cell.angle_gamma   90.00
#
_symmetry.space_group_name_H-M   'P 1'
#
loop_
_entity.id
_entity.type
_entity.pdbx_description
1 polymer ?
#
loop_
_entity_poly.entity_id
_entity_poly.type
_entity_poly.pdbx_seq_one_letter_code
_entity_poly.pdbx_strand_id
1 'polypeptide(L)'
;MAKKPALTKAAAKREQDKARAKQRFLNVLRVSCNVAGACRSAKIGRRTAYDWRAADEEFALAWKDAEEEAADALEQVAWKRATEGQSDRLMEILLKGHRPERYVEKFKGELTGAITIKIEGAAADL
;
A
#
# COMPACT_ATOMS: atom_id res chain seq x y z
N MET A 1 -36.58 -18.01 -16.88
CA MET A 1 -35.15 -17.62 -17.01
C MET A 1 -35.08 -16.28 -17.72
N ALA A 2 -34.94 -15.17 -16.99
CA ALA A 2 -34.87 -13.85 -17.60
C ALA A 2 -33.50 -13.65 -18.27
N LYS A 3 -33.47 -13.49 -19.60
CA LYS A 3 -32.28 -13.05 -20.33
C LYS A 3 -31.90 -11.66 -19.81
N LYS A 4 -30.69 -11.51 -19.25
CA LYS A 4 -30.09 -10.18 -19.03
C LYS A 4 -30.18 -9.40 -20.35
N PRO A 5 -30.75 -8.19 -20.37
CA PRO A 5 -30.89 -7.44 -21.61
C PRO A 5 -29.50 -7.13 -22.17
N ALA A 6 -29.33 -7.29 -23.48
CA ALA A 6 -28.08 -6.97 -24.15
C ALA A 6 -27.78 -5.47 -23.95
N LEU A 7 -26.58 -5.14 -23.47
CA LEU A 7 -26.10 -3.77 -23.32
C LEU A 7 -26.20 -3.04 -24.67
N THR A 8 -26.74 -1.82 -24.66
CA THR A 8 -26.74 -0.96 -25.85
C THR A 8 -25.31 -0.65 -26.29
N LYS A 9 -25.08 -0.38 -27.58
CA LYS A 9 -23.73 -0.07 -28.13
C LYS A 9 -23.01 1.02 -27.33
N ALA A 10 -23.74 2.02 -26.81
CA ALA A 10 -23.19 3.11 -26.01
C ALA A 10 -22.72 2.66 -24.61
N ALA A 11 -23.44 1.73 -23.97
CA ALA A 11 -23.04 1.21 -22.65
C ALA A 11 -21.81 0.31 -22.75
N ALA A 12 -21.73 -0.54 -23.79
CA ALA A 12 -20.56 -1.36 -24.05
C ALA A 12 -19.29 -0.51 -24.29
N LYS A 13 -19.42 0.60 -25.06
CA LYS A 13 -18.31 1.53 -25.29
C LYS A 13 -17.81 2.17 -23.98
N ARG A 14 -18.71 2.62 -23.10
CA ARG A 14 -18.33 3.22 -21.81
C ARG A 14 -17.57 2.24 -20.92
N GLU A 15 -18.00 0.98 -20.88
CA GLU A 15 -17.30 -0.04 -20.10
C GLU A 15 -15.90 -0.31 -20.66
N GLN A 16 -15.77 -0.36 -21.99
CA GLN A 16 -14.47 -0.50 -22.64
C GLN A 16 -13.55 0.70 -22.34
N ASP A 17 -14.06 1.93 -22.40
CA ASP A 17 -13.30 3.14 -22.08
C ASP A 17 -12.84 3.13 -20.61
N LYS A 18 -13.71 2.70 -19.69
CA LYS A 18 -13.38 2.52 -18.27
C LYS A 18 -12.29 1.46 -18.07
N ALA A 19 -12.39 0.30 -18.73
CA ALA A 19 -11.37 -0.74 -18.67
C ALA A 19 -10.01 -0.26 -19.19
N ARG A 20 -9.99 0.49 -20.31
CA ARG A 20 -8.77 1.11 -20.84
C ARG A 20 -8.16 2.12 -19.86
N ALA A 21 -9.00 2.92 -19.20
CA ALA A 21 -8.54 3.89 -18.19
C ALA A 21 -7.93 3.19 -16.96
N LYS A 22 -8.57 2.13 -16.45
CA LYS A 22 -8.02 1.28 -15.39
C LYS A 22 -6.67 0.69 -15.76
N GLN A 23 -6.53 0.14 -16.96
CA GLN A 23 -5.26 -0.43 -17.41
C GLN A 23 -4.15 0.63 -17.47
N ARG A 24 -4.43 1.81 -18.03
CA ARG A 24 -3.46 2.93 -18.08
C ARG A 24 -3.04 3.37 -16.69
N PHE A 25 -4.00 3.43 -15.77
CA PHE A 25 -3.76 3.78 -14.38
C PHE A 25 -2.79 2.77 -13.75
N LEU A 26 -3.10 1.46 -13.83
CA LEU A 26 -2.30 0.40 -13.22
C LEU A 26 -0.89 0.34 -13.79
N ASN A 27 -0.73 0.47 -15.12
CA ASN A 27 0.58 0.45 -15.77
C ASN A 27 1.52 1.55 -15.24
N VAL A 28 0.99 2.74 -14.94
CA VAL A 28 1.82 3.83 -14.38
C VAL A 28 2.07 3.63 -12.89
N LEU A 29 1.07 3.14 -12.15
CA LEU A 29 1.23 2.87 -10.73
C LEU A 29 2.33 1.82 -10.50
N ARG A 30 2.33 0.75 -11.30
CA ARG A 30 3.29 -0.34 -11.26
C ARG A 30 4.76 0.06 -11.34
N VAL A 31 5.05 1.17 -12.01
CA VAL A 31 6.44 1.62 -12.24
C VAL A 31 6.83 2.78 -11.32
N SER A 32 5.86 3.46 -10.70
CA SER A 32 6.12 4.73 -10.00
C SER A 32 5.55 4.84 -8.60
N CYS A 33 4.61 3.95 -8.23
CA CYS A 33 3.77 4.05 -7.04
C CYS A 33 3.07 5.42 -6.90
N ASN A 34 2.97 6.22 -7.98
CA ASN A 34 2.48 7.58 -7.96
C ASN A 34 1.02 7.65 -8.46
N VAL A 35 0.09 7.64 -7.52
CA VAL A 35 -1.36 7.71 -7.81
C VAL A 35 -1.74 8.95 -8.62
N ALA A 36 -1.14 10.11 -8.33
CA ALA A 36 -1.45 11.35 -9.06
C ALA A 36 -0.96 11.27 -10.51
N GLY A 37 0.23 10.70 -10.74
CA GLY A 37 0.77 10.43 -12.07
C GLY A 37 -0.09 9.44 -12.85
N ALA A 38 -0.51 8.35 -12.20
CA ALA A 38 -1.38 7.34 -12.78
C ALA A 38 -2.75 7.91 -13.17
N CYS A 39 -3.35 8.75 -12.33
CA CYS A 39 -4.61 9.45 -12.63
C CYS A 39 -4.48 10.35 -13.88
N ARG A 40 -3.39 11.12 -13.98
CA ARG A 40 -3.14 11.98 -15.16
C ARG A 40 -3.01 11.16 -16.44
N SER A 41 -2.29 10.03 -16.40
CA SER A 41 -2.13 9.12 -17.53
C SER A 41 -3.47 8.48 -17.98
N ALA A 42 -4.29 8.10 -17.01
CA ALA A 42 -5.61 7.52 -17.24
C ALA A 42 -6.70 8.56 -17.58
N LYS A 43 -6.40 9.86 -17.48
CA LYS A 43 -7.35 10.97 -17.67
C LYS A 43 -8.58 10.88 -16.75
N ILE A 44 -8.36 10.52 -15.49
CA ILE A 44 -9.41 10.43 -14.46
C ILE A 44 -9.07 11.29 -13.24
N GLY A 45 -10.10 11.66 -12.48
CA GLY A 45 -9.91 12.27 -11.17
C GLY A 45 -9.46 11.24 -10.13
N ARG A 46 -8.73 11.68 -9.11
CA ARG A 46 -8.27 10.81 -8.02
C ARG A 46 -9.42 10.14 -7.27
N ARG A 47 -10.51 10.88 -7.04
CA ARG A 47 -11.73 10.35 -6.42
C ARG A 47 -12.30 9.17 -7.23
N THR A 48 -12.40 9.32 -8.56
CA THR A 48 -12.86 8.25 -9.47
C THR A 48 -12.02 6.98 -9.34
N ALA A 49 -10.69 7.10 -9.24
CA ALA A 49 -9.80 5.95 -9.10
C ALA A 49 -10.06 5.19 -7.78
N TYR A 50 -10.25 5.91 -6.68
CA TYR A 50 -10.60 5.28 -5.39
C TYR A 50 -12.02 4.74 -5.35
N ASP A 51 -12.99 5.40 -5.98
CA ASP A 51 -14.36 4.86 -6.10
C ASP A 51 -14.35 3.55 -6.89
N TRP A 52 -13.52 3.44 -7.93
CA TRP A 52 -13.31 2.16 -8.63
C TRP A 52 -12.64 1.12 -7.73
N ARG A 53 -11.61 1.49 -6.96
CA ARG A 53 -10.95 0.58 -6.01
C ARG A 53 -11.92 0.07 -4.93
N ALA A 54 -12.88 0.89 -4.51
CA ALA A 54 -13.89 0.48 -3.53
C ALA A 54 -14.99 -0.40 -4.13
N ALA A 55 -15.35 -0.20 -5.39
CA ALA A 55 -16.46 -0.89 -6.04
C ALA A 55 -16.07 -2.14 -6.86
N ASP A 56 -14.78 -2.31 -7.14
CA ASP A 56 -14.24 -3.37 -7.98
C ASP A 56 -13.04 -4.04 -7.30
N GLU A 57 -13.28 -5.23 -6.79
CA GLU A 57 -12.29 -6.03 -6.06
C GLU A 57 -11.13 -6.47 -6.95
N GLU A 58 -11.37 -6.80 -8.22
CA GLU A 58 -10.33 -7.18 -9.18
C GLU A 58 -9.40 -5.99 -9.44
N PHE A 59 -9.96 -4.80 -9.61
CA PHE A 59 -9.16 -3.58 -9.74
C PHE A 59 -8.40 -3.24 -8.46
N ALA A 60 -8.97 -3.53 -7.28
CA ALA A 60 -8.30 -3.30 -6.00
C ALA A 60 -7.10 -4.24 -5.77
N LEU A 61 -7.25 -5.52 -6.15
CA LEU A 61 -6.16 -6.49 -6.13
C LEU A 61 -5.07 -6.09 -7.12
N ALA A 62 -5.43 -5.79 -8.37
CA ALA A 62 -4.46 -5.37 -9.39
C ALA A 62 -3.74 -4.06 -9.00
N TRP A 63 -4.42 -3.15 -8.29
CA TRP A 63 -3.80 -1.96 -7.71
C TRP A 63 -2.75 -2.33 -6.67
N LYS A 64 -3.07 -3.23 -5.74
CA LYS A 64 -2.14 -3.69 -4.71
C LYS A 64 -0.91 -4.35 -5.36
N ASP A 65 -1.12 -5.25 -6.32
CA ASP A 65 -0.02 -5.91 -7.04
C ASP A 65 0.88 -4.90 -7.76
N ALA A 66 0.31 -3.83 -8.31
CA ALA A 66 1.09 -2.74 -8.89
C ALA A 66 1.87 -1.93 -7.85
N GLU A 67 1.35 -1.74 -6.62
CA GLU A 67 2.10 -1.09 -5.53
C GLU A 67 3.29 -1.96 -5.08
N GLU A 68 3.10 -3.28 -4.96
CA GLU A 68 4.17 -4.23 -4.62
C GLU A 68 5.25 -4.28 -5.71
N GLU A 69 4.88 -4.37 -6.99
CA GLU A 69 5.87 -4.38 -8.08
C GLU A 69 6.69 -3.08 -8.15
N ALA A 70 6.06 -1.94 -7.86
CA ALA A 70 6.77 -0.67 -7.76
C ALA A 70 7.72 -0.64 -6.56
N ALA A 71 7.34 -1.27 -5.45
CA ALA A 71 8.17 -1.40 -4.25
C ALA A 71 9.38 -2.31 -4.52
N ASP A 72 9.20 -3.48 -5.13
CA ASP A 72 10.29 -4.38 -5.53
C ASP A 72 11.32 -3.66 -6.41
N ALA A 73 10.84 -2.87 -7.38
CA ALA A 73 11.72 -2.07 -8.25
C ALA A 73 12.49 -1.01 -7.44
N LEU A 74 11.85 -0.36 -6.47
CA LEU A 74 12.51 0.60 -5.59
C LEU A 74 13.54 -0.08 -4.68
N GLU A 75 13.25 -1.28 -4.18
CA GLU A 75 14.17 -2.09 -3.38
C GLU A 75 15.41 -2.48 -4.18
N GLN A 76 15.26 -2.87 -5.44
CA GLN A 76 16.40 -3.16 -6.31
C GLN A 76 17.31 -1.93 -6.49
N VAL A 77 16.72 -0.75 -6.67
CA VAL A 77 17.48 0.52 -6.75
C VAL A 77 18.17 0.81 -5.41
N ALA A 78 17.48 0.61 -4.28
CA ALA A 78 18.04 0.83 -2.95
C ALA A 78 19.21 -0.12 -2.68
N TRP A 79 19.06 -1.41 -3.03
CA TRP A 79 20.10 -2.43 -2.93
C TRP A 79 21.35 -2.01 -3.70
N LYS A 80 21.20 -1.66 -4.98
CA LYS A 80 22.32 -1.22 -5.83
C LYS A 80 23.07 -0.05 -5.19
N ARG A 81 22.36 0.98 -4.74
CA ARG A 81 22.97 2.15 -4.07
C ARG A 81 23.69 1.78 -2.78
N ALA A 82 23.12 0.88 -1.98
CA ALA A 82 23.74 0.40 -0.75
C ALA A 82 25.03 -0.38 -1.02
N THR A 83 25.02 -1.28 -2.01
CA THR A 83 26.17 -2.18 -2.28
C THR A 83 27.29 -1.53 -3.08
N GLU A 84 26.99 -0.52 -3.91
CA GLU A 84 28.00 0.23 -4.67
C GLU A 84 28.68 1.34 -3.82
N GLY A 85 28.45 1.36 -2.51
CA GLY A 85 29.04 2.33 -1.60
C GLY A 85 28.47 3.75 -1.73
N GLN A 86 27.28 3.90 -2.32
CA GLN A 86 26.65 5.21 -2.54
C GLN A 86 25.77 5.64 -1.36
N SER A 87 25.36 4.73 -0.47
CA SER A 87 24.53 5.07 0.70
C SER A 87 24.56 4.04 1.84
N ASP A 88 25.29 4.38 2.90
CA ASP A 88 25.28 3.60 4.16
C ASP A 88 23.90 3.58 4.82
N ARG A 89 23.15 4.68 4.70
CA ARG A 89 21.79 4.76 5.24
C ARG A 89 20.85 3.74 4.58
N LEU A 90 20.96 3.54 3.27
CA LEU A 90 20.16 2.51 2.59
C LEU A 90 20.60 1.10 3.00
N MET A 91 21.90 0.87 3.19
CA MET A 91 22.41 -0.39 3.73
C MET A 91 21.80 -0.70 5.11
N GLU A 92 21.80 0.27 6.01
CA GLU A 92 21.21 0.14 7.35
C GLU A 92 19.70 -0.18 7.28
N ILE A 93 18.94 0.55 6.45
CA ILE A 93 17.50 0.34 6.27
C ILE A 93 17.22 -1.08 5.76
N LEU A 94 17.95 -1.54 4.73
CA LEU A 94 17.75 -2.87 4.15
C LEU A 94 18.08 -3.99 5.15
N LEU A 95 19.17 -3.85 5.93
CA LEU A 95 19.54 -4.80 6.97
C LEU A 95 18.50 -4.89 8.09
N LYS A 96 18.00 -3.72 8.57
CA LYS A 96 16.95 -3.66 9.58
C LYS A 96 15.62 -4.23 9.08
N GLY A 97 15.29 -4.06 7.79
CA GLY A 97 14.08 -4.63 7.18
C GLY A 97 14.12 -6.15 7.01
N HIS A 98 15.24 -6.69 6.52
CA HIS A 98 15.35 -8.13 6.19
C HIS A 98 15.81 -9.02 7.36
N ARG A 99 16.52 -8.44 8.34
CA ARG A 99 17.09 -9.13 9.51
C ARG A 99 16.86 -8.32 10.80
N PRO A 100 15.61 -7.96 11.12
CA PRO A 100 15.32 -7.09 12.26
C PRO A 100 15.83 -7.65 13.59
N GLU A 101 15.86 -8.96 13.75
CA GLU A 101 16.33 -9.65 14.95
C GLU A 101 17.81 -9.39 15.29
N ARG A 102 18.60 -8.96 14.28
CA ARG A 102 20.03 -8.66 14.42
C ARG A 102 20.31 -7.17 14.52
N TYR A 103 19.60 -6.36 13.74
CA TYR A 103 19.99 -4.96 13.50
C TYR A 103 19.05 -3.92 14.12
N VAL A 104 17.86 -4.31 14.62
CA VAL A 104 16.99 -3.37 15.34
C VAL A 104 17.55 -3.11 16.74
N GLU A 105 17.60 -1.84 17.10
CA GLU A 105 18.07 -1.41 18.42
C GLU A 105 17.11 -1.87 19.51
N LYS A 106 17.65 -2.56 20.51
CA LYS A 106 16.91 -2.97 21.70
C LYS A 106 17.04 -1.88 22.75
N PHE A 107 15.95 -1.17 23.02
CA PHE A 107 15.91 -0.22 24.12
C PHE A 107 15.88 -0.98 25.47
N LYS A 108 16.88 -0.73 26.32
CA LYS A 108 16.89 -1.18 27.71
C LYS A 108 16.86 0.05 28.61
N GLY A 109 15.68 0.39 29.09
CA GLY A 109 15.46 1.47 30.06
C GLY A 109 14.95 0.92 31.38
N GLU A 110 15.37 1.53 32.48
CA GLU A 110 14.80 1.29 33.80
C GLU A 110 13.74 2.36 34.08
N LEU A 111 12.53 1.94 34.48
CA LEU A 111 11.50 2.86 34.96
C LEU A 111 11.86 3.27 36.39
N THR A 112 12.31 4.52 36.57
CA THR A 112 12.65 5.10 37.89
C THR A 112 11.53 5.94 38.50
N GLY A 113 10.34 5.93 37.89
CA GLY A 113 9.16 6.64 38.41
C GLY A 113 8.47 5.90 39.55
N ALA A 114 8.01 6.65 40.55
CA ALA A 114 7.14 6.10 41.58
C ALA A 114 5.83 5.60 40.96
N ILE A 115 5.60 4.29 41.02
CA ILE A 115 4.35 3.68 40.56
C ILE A 115 3.36 3.69 41.73
N THR A 116 2.34 4.55 41.65
CA THR A 116 1.21 4.50 42.58
C THR A 116 0.23 3.44 42.12
N ILE A 117 0.23 2.28 42.78
CA ILE A 117 -0.77 1.23 42.57
C ILE A 117 -1.94 1.50 43.52
N LYS A 118 -3.11 1.86 42.99
CA LYS A 118 -4.36 1.89 43.75
C LYS A 118 -5.04 0.53 43.62
N ILE A 119 -5.20 -0.17 44.74
CA ILE A 119 -5.99 -1.40 44.82
C ILE A 119 -7.32 -1.04 45.49
N GLU A 120 -8.41 -1.05 44.71
CA GLU A 120 -9.76 -0.97 45.25
C GLU A 120 -10.24 -2.39 45.57
N GLY A 121 -10.25 -2.73 46.86
CA GLY A 121 -10.86 -3.97 47.34
C GLY A 121 -12.36 -3.76 47.53
N ALA A 122 -13.17 -4.57 46.85
CA ALA A 122 -14.58 -4.71 47.19
C ALA A 122 -14.66 -5.34 48.59
N ALA A 123 -15.31 -4.64 49.52
CA ALA A 123 -15.63 -5.18 50.83
C ALA A 123 -16.47 -6.45 50.64
N ALA A 124 -16.04 -7.55 51.25
CA ALA A 124 -16.87 -8.74 51.39
C ALA A 124 -17.85 -8.46 52.54
N ASP A 125 -19.12 -8.28 52.20
CA ASP A 125 -20.22 -8.19 53.15
C ASP A 125 -20.42 -9.53 53.86
N LEU A 126 -20.38 -9.52 55.20
CA LEU A 126 -20.79 -10.59 56.12
C LEU A 126 -22.01 -10.13 56.92
#